data_AF-A0AAN9AUV3-F1
#
_entry.id   AF-A0AAN9AUV3-F1
#
_cell.length_a   1.000
_cell.length_b   1.000
_cell.length_c   1.000
_cell.angle_alpha   90.00
_cell.angle_beta   90.00
_cell.angle_gamma   90.00
#
_symmetry.space_group_name_H-M   'P 1'
#
loop_
_entity.id
_entity.type
_entity.pdbx_description
1 polymer ?
#
loop_
_entity_poly.entity_id
_entity_poly.type
_entity_poly.pdbx_seq_one_letter_code
_entity_poly.pdbx_strand_id
1 'polypeptide(L)'
;MAASKEVFRQLSKEMKFIYKTNKLQEVPAYAYVENLFRRFQVTGEKECRGENEVGHMASTYLCLLHSNRKYEELNTLYKGKGERSIESSARTVGLAMPHEYEDPK
;
A
#
# COMPACT_ATOMS: atom_id res chain seq x y z
N MET A 1 -2.55 11.80 -20.62
CA MET A 1 -1.12 11.60 -20.24
C MET A 1 -0.79 11.81 -18.75
N ALA A 2 -1.46 12.69 -17.97
CA ALA A 2 -1.15 12.90 -16.54
C ALA A 2 -1.42 11.66 -15.65
N ALA A 3 -2.54 10.96 -15.90
CA ALA A 3 -2.96 9.81 -15.10
C ALA A 3 -1.95 8.64 -15.07
N SER A 4 -1.29 8.33 -16.19
CA SER A 4 -0.29 7.24 -16.25
C SER A 4 0.96 7.54 -15.40
N LYS A 5 1.42 8.81 -15.40
CA LYS A 5 2.55 9.24 -14.58
C LYS A 5 2.22 9.24 -13.09
N GLU A 6 0.98 9.59 -12.74
CA GLU A 6 0.50 9.55 -11.35
C GLU A 6 0.45 8.12 -10.81
N VAL A 7 -0.09 7.18 -11.59
CA VAL A 7 -0.12 5.75 -11.25
C VAL A 7 1.30 5.21 -11.08
N PHE A 8 2.23 5.52 -12.00
CA PHE A 8 3.63 5.13 -11.87
C PHE A 8 4.27 5.68 -10.60
N ARG A 9 3.98 6.94 -10.25
CA ARG A 9 4.50 7.58 -9.03
C ARG A 9 3.97 6.90 -7.77
N GLN A 10 2.69 6.54 -7.74
CA GLN A 10 2.08 5.84 -6.62
C GLN A 10 2.63 4.41 -6.51
N LEU A 11 2.77 3.70 -7.62
CA LEU A 11 3.36 2.37 -7.64
C LEU A 11 4.81 2.38 -7.14
N SER A 12 5.60 3.37 -7.57
CA SER A 12 6.96 3.58 -7.08
C SER A 12 6.99 3.80 -5.57
N LYS A 13 6.01 4.52 -4.98
CA LYS A 13 5.92 4.69 -3.53
C LYS A 13 5.62 3.37 -2.82
N GLU A 14 4.68 2.57 -3.32
CA GLU A 14 4.40 1.24 -2.76
C GLU A 14 5.64 0.33 -2.82
N MET A 15 6.39 0.37 -3.93
CA MET A 15 7.67 -0.37 -4.01
C MET A 15 8.70 0.11 -2.98
N LYS A 16 8.75 1.42 -2.65
CA LYS A 16 9.62 1.89 -1.55
C LYS A 16 9.23 1.28 -0.21
N PHE A 17 7.94 1.16 0.08
CA PHE A 17 7.47 0.56 1.32
C PHE A 17 7.84 -0.93 1.42
N ILE A 18 7.77 -1.65 0.31
CA ILE A 18 8.11 -3.09 0.24
C ILE A 18 9.61 -3.32 0.40
N TYR A 19 10.43 -2.66 -0.43
CA TYR A 19 11.88 -2.90 -0.46
C TYR A 19 12.65 -2.14 0.62
N LYS A 20 11.99 -1.19 1.32
CA LYS A 20 12.58 -0.36 2.40
C LYS A 20 13.93 0.27 2.02
N THR A 21 14.10 0.58 0.74
CA THR A 21 15.38 1.00 0.15
C THR A 21 15.19 2.33 -0.56
N ASN A 22 16.14 3.25 -0.35
CA ASN A 22 16.12 4.57 -0.99
C ASN A 22 16.50 4.51 -2.48
N LYS A 23 17.28 3.50 -2.87
CA LYS A 23 17.73 3.25 -4.23
C LYS A 23 16.86 2.22 -4.96
N LEU A 24 15.65 2.63 -5.33
CA LEU A 24 14.75 1.79 -6.13
C LEU A 24 15.36 1.36 -7.47
N GLN A 25 16.26 2.14 -8.05
CA GLN A 25 16.92 1.85 -9.33
C GLN A 25 17.74 0.55 -9.30
N GLU A 26 18.24 0.15 -8.13
CA GLU A 26 18.99 -1.11 -7.95
C GLU A 26 18.05 -2.33 -7.85
N VAL A 27 16.74 -2.11 -7.68
CA VAL A 27 15.75 -3.19 -7.57
C VAL A 27 15.36 -3.66 -8.98
N PRO A 28 15.60 -4.93 -9.34
CA PRO A 28 15.30 -5.44 -10.68
C PRO A 28 13.83 -5.29 -11.08
N ALA A 29 12.92 -5.49 -10.13
CA ALA A 29 11.48 -5.32 -10.35
C ALA A 29 11.12 -3.88 -10.70
N TYR A 30 11.74 -2.89 -10.05
CA TYR A 30 11.49 -1.48 -10.35
C TYR A 30 12.02 -1.11 -11.74
N ALA A 31 13.24 -1.54 -12.07
CA ALA A 31 13.82 -1.33 -13.40
C ALA A 31 12.96 -1.98 -14.51
N TYR A 32 12.40 -3.15 -14.25
CA TYR A 32 11.48 -3.81 -15.19
C TYR A 32 10.21 -3.00 -15.41
N VAL A 33 9.55 -2.57 -14.33
CA VAL A 33 8.33 -1.76 -14.40
C VAL A 33 8.61 -0.41 -15.09
N GLU A 34 9.70 0.25 -14.76
CA GLU A 34 10.10 1.50 -15.42
C GLU A 34 10.26 1.31 -16.93
N ASN A 35 10.91 0.22 -17.36
CA ASN A 35 11.07 -0.12 -18.77
C ASN A 35 9.73 -0.43 -19.45
N LEU A 36 8.80 -1.10 -18.78
CA LEU A 36 7.45 -1.32 -19.32
C LEU A 36 6.73 0.00 -19.58
N PHE A 37 6.69 0.90 -18.58
CA PHE A 37 6.05 2.21 -18.74
C PHE A 37 6.68 3.04 -19.86
N ARG A 38 8.01 3.01 -20.02
CA ARG A 38 8.70 3.69 -21.12
C ARG A 38 8.37 3.09 -22.49
N ARG A 39 8.35 1.76 -22.62
CA ARG A 39 8.02 1.09 -23.88
C ARG A 39 6.59 1.40 -24.32
N PHE A 40 5.63 1.28 -23.41
CA PHE A 40 4.22 1.53 -23.71
C PHE A 40 3.92 3.00 -24.04
N GLN A 41 4.67 3.95 -23.48
CA GLN A 41 4.58 5.36 -23.88
C GLN A 41 4.93 5.57 -25.37
N VAL A 42 5.88 4.79 -25.90
CA VAL A 42 6.31 4.89 -27.31
C VAL A 42 5.41 4.07 -28.24
N THR A 43 4.76 3.02 -27.73
CA THR A 43 3.89 2.15 -28.55
C THR A 43 2.47 2.69 -28.73
N GLY A 44 2.01 3.59 -27.84
CA GLY A 44 0.65 4.15 -27.88
C GLY A 44 0.33 5.07 -29.07
N GLU A 45 1.33 5.66 -29.72
CA GLU A 45 1.10 6.57 -30.86
C GLU A 45 0.76 5.86 -32.18
N LYS A 46 1.02 4.55 -32.30
CA LYS A 46 0.87 3.82 -33.58
C LYS A 46 -0.29 2.82 -33.63
N GLU A 47 -0.77 2.33 -32.49
CA GLU A 47 -1.88 1.34 -32.44
C GLU A 47 -2.90 1.71 -31.34
N CYS A 48 -4.16 1.81 -31.73
CA CYS A 48 -5.30 2.18 -30.88
C CYS A 48 -5.52 1.25 -29.66
N ARG A 49 -6.19 1.81 -28.62
CA ARG A 49 -6.72 1.16 -27.39
C ARG A 49 -5.71 0.65 -26.33
N GLY A 50 -4.45 0.40 -26.69
CA GLY A 50 -3.44 -0.14 -25.75
C GLY A 50 -3.02 0.80 -24.59
N GLU A 51 -3.07 2.13 -24.77
CA GLU A 51 -2.70 3.08 -23.69
C GLU A 51 -3.59 2.94 -22.44
N ASN A 52 -4.89 2.69 -22.62
CA ASN A 52 -5.83 2.53 -21.52
C ASN A 52 -5.67 1.18 -20.82
N GLU A 53 -5.24 0.14 -21.56
CA GLU A 53 -5.04 -1.20 -21.01
C GLU A 53 -3.89 -1.21 -20.00
N VAL A 54 -2.75 -0.62 -20.33
CA VAL A 54 -1.60 -0.53 -19.42
C VAL A 54 -1.91 0.35 -18.21
N GLY A 55 -2.62 1.46 -18.43
CA GLY A 55 -3.12 2.30 -17.33
C GLY A 55 -4.02 1.52 -16.38
N HIS A 56 -4.94 0.71 -16.92
CA HIS A 56 -5.81 -0.15 -16.12
C HIS A 56 -5.08 -1.29 -15.42
N MET A 57 -4.13 -1.96 -16.09
CA MET A 57 -3.29 -2.98 -15.47
C MET A 57 -2.49 -2.39 -14.32
N ALA A 58 -1.81 -1.26 -14.55
CA ALA A 58 -1.02 -0.60 -13.52
C ALA A 58 -1.89 -0.14 -12.34
N SER A 59 -3.09 0.38 -12.61
CA SER A 59 -4.06 0.75 -11.57
C SER A 59 -4.52 -0.46 -10.76
N THR A 60 -4.78 -1.59 -11.42
CA THR A 60 -5.16 -2.86 -10.78
C THR A 60 -4.06 -3.36 -9.84
N TYR A 61 -2.81 -3.41 -10.33
CA TYR A 61 -1.68 -3.82 -9.50
C TYR A 61 -1.42 -2.84 -8.36
N LEU A 62 -1.55 -1.54 -8.60
CA LEU A 62 -1.44 -0.55 -7.53
C LEU A 62 -2.49 -0.78 -6.44
N CYS A 63 -3.75 -1.04 -6.83
CA CYS A 63 -4.82 -1.36 -5.90
C CYS A 63 -4.50 -2.61 -5.09
N LEU A 64 -3.97 -3.65 -5.73
CA LEU A 64 -3.54 -4.89 -5.07
C LEU A 64 -2.44 -4.63 -4.03
N LEU A 65 -1.37 -3.91 -4.40
CA LEU A 65 -0.25 -3.61 -3.50
C LEU A 65 -0.71 -2.79 -2.29
N HIS A 66 -1.50 -1.75 -2.54
CA HIS A 66 -2.05 -0.91 -1.51
C HIS A 66 -2.99 -1.67 -0.56
N SER A 67 -3.83 -2.56 -1.10
CA SER A 67 -4.73 -3.39 -0.31
C SER A 67 -3.96 -4.41 0.55
N ASN A 68 -2.86 -4.98 0.04
CA ASN A 68 -2.01 -5.87 0.81
C ASN A 68 -1.35 -5.14 1.99
N ARG A 69 -0.80 -3.93 1.78
CA ARG A 69 -0.23 -3.12 2.86
C ARG A 69 -1.26 -2.82 3.95
N LYS A 70 -2.45 -2.36 3.55
CA LYS A 70 -3.55 -2.11 4.48
C LYS A 70 -4.01 -3.37 5.21
N TYR A 71 -4.06 -4.49 4.50
CA TYR A 71 -4.40 -5.78 5.09
C TYR A 71 -3.37 -6.17 6.16
N GLU A 72 -2.07 -5.99 5.90
CA GLU A 72 -1.03 -6.22 6.91
C GLU A 72 -1.21 -5.31 8.13
N GLU A 73 -1.47 -4.02 7.93
CA GLU A 73 -1.74 -3.07 9.02
C GLU A 73 -2.94 -3.51 9.87
N LEU A 74 -4.07 -3.81 9.23
CA LEU A 74 -5.28 -4.30 9.90
C LEU A 74 -5.04 -5.63 10.62
N ASN A 75 -4.32 -6.55 9.97
CA ASN A 75 -3.98 -7.84 10.53
C ASN A 75 -3.06 -7.65 11.75
N THR A 76 -2.09 -6.74 11.73
CA THR A 76 -1.28 -6.46 12.93
C THR A 76 -2.09 -5.89 14.09
N LEU A 77 -3.09 -5.05 13.80
CA LEU A 77 -3.95 -4.41 14.80
C LEU A 77 -4.97 -5.39 15.40
N TYR A 78 -5.62 -6.18 14.56
CA TYR A 78 -6.78 -7.00 14.96
C TYR A 78 -6.49 -8.49 15.08
N LYS A 79 -5.41 -9.02 14.50
CA LYS A 79 -5.11 -10.46 14.62
C LYS A 79 -4.89 -10.80 16.09
N GLY A 80 -5.68 -11.77 16.57
CA GLY A 80 -5.53 -12.33 17.91
C GLY A 80 -4.16 -12.96 18.05
N LYS A 81 -3.36 -12.47 19.00
CA LYS A 81 -2.10 -13.11 19.43
C LYS A 81 -2.34 -14.09 20.60
N GLY A 82 -3.59 -14.50 20.83
CA GLY A 82 -4.07 -15.15 22.04
C GLY A 82 -5.03 -14.24 22.82
N GLU A 83 -5.23 -14.53 24.11
CA GLU A 83 -6.04 -13.69 25.01
C GLU A 83 -5.33 -12.35 25.26
N ARG A 84 -6.00 -11.24 24.91
CA ARG A 84 -5.55 -9.87 25.21
C ARG A 84 -6.11 -9.44 26.57
N SER A 85 -5.40 -8.55 27.28
CA SER A 85 -5.96 -7.96 28.51
C SER A 85 -7.24 -7.18 28.20
N ILE A 86 -8.11 -7.05 29.21
CA ILE A 86 -9.39 -6.32 29.10
C ILE A 86 -9.13 -4.89 28.65
N GLU A 87 -8.14 -4.22 29.23
CA GLU A 87 -7.75 -2.86 28.88
C GLU A 87 -7.21 -2.74 27.45
N SER A 88 -6.39 -3.69 26.99
CA SER A 88 -5.89 -3.72 25.60
C SER A 88 -7.02 -3.93 24.60
N SER A 89 -7.98 -4.78 24.95
CA SER A 89 -9.17 -5.06 24.13
C SER A 89 -10.07 -3.83 24.05
N ALA A 90 -10.34 -3.17 25.19
CA ALA A 90 -11.08 -1.92 25.25
C ALA A 90 -10.42 -0.84 24.37
N ARG A 91 -9.10 -0.63 24.50
CA ARG A 91 -8.36 0.35 23.70
C ARG A 91 -8.39 0.04 22.20
N THR A 92 -8.35 -1.24 21.81
CA THR A 92 -8.40 -1.66 20.39
C THR A 92 -9.68 -1.20 19.70
N VAL A 93 -10.80 -1.13 20.44
CA VAL A 93 -12.11 -0.69 19.91
C VAL A 93 -12.43 0.78 20.26
N GLY A 94 -11.47 1.53 20.80
CA GLY A 94 -11.65 2.95 21.16
C GLY A 94 -12.38 3.19 22.49
N LEU A 95 -12.45 2.18 23.37
CA LEU A 95 -13.00 2.29 24.72
C LEU A 95 -11.87 2.51 25.74
N ALA A 96 -12.20 3.19 26.84
CA ALA A 96 -11.31 3.40 27.98
C ALA A 96 -11.80 2.61 29.20
N MET A 97 -10.87 2.22 30.08
CA MET A 97 -11.23 1.61 31.36
C MET A 97 -11.77 2.69 32.31
N PRO A 98 -12.80 2.39 33.11
CA PRO A 98 -13.23 3.26 34.19
C PRO A 98 -12.09 3.48 35.20
N HIS A 99 -11.95 4.68 35.74
CA HIS A 99 -11.04 4.92 36.87
C HIS A 99 -11.64 4.30 38.13
N GLU A 100 -10.85 3.47 38.83
CA GLU A 100 -11.20 3.00 40.15
C GLU A 100 -11.19 4.19 41.12
N TYR A 101 -12.28 4.37 41.86
CA TYR A 101 -12.38 5.42 42.86
C TYR A 101 -11.53 5.01 44.07
N GLU A 102 -10.43 5.74 44.32
CA GLU A 102 -9.62 5.59 45.52
C GLU A 102 -10.15 6.55 46.61
N ASP A 103 -10.61 5.99 47.73
CA ASP A 103 -11.03 6.77 48.88
C ASP A 103 -9.84 7.58 49.45
N PRO A 104 -9.97 8.92 49.63
CA PRO A 104 -8.94 9.70 50.28
C PRO A 104 -8.85 9.31 51.76
N LYS A 105 -7.69 8.78 52.17
CA LYS A 105 -7.33 8.53 53.57
C LYS A 105 -6.91 9.79 54.30
#